data_AF-A0A564S991-F1
#
_entry.id   AF-A0A564S991-F1
#
_cell.length_a   1.000
_cell.length_b   1.000
_cell.length_c   1.000
_cell.angle_alpha   90.00
_cell.angle_beta   90.00
_cell.angle_gamma   90.00
#
_symmetry.space_group_name_H-M   'P 1'
#
loop_
_entity.id
_entity.type
_entity.pdbx_description
1 polymer ?
#
loop_
_entity_poly.entity_id
_entity_poly.type
_entity_poly.pdbx_seq_one_letter_code
_entity_poly.pdbx_strand_id
1 'polypeptide(L)'
;MANRSYIYLKNGDEARVLAEGIYTIPYFWQLFWGEEELQAAIDLWQKAEELEKEDKEKAEEFYRTQEMGIALSIENFDQNVRRNRSFLEQHAPQALQLYDDFVRYITANIKEGDMLGFDVLEVISMDELPIASDKLLKNVRAIQQNQPKDLDFSLTDKDLLGLAMGFPDYYALDMLSEDNILNSVAYQDELKKRENQKSKQLSDVTESDSKDNKRRIHPAFWILLVLGIMRILYILFS
;
A
#
# COMPACT_ATOMS: atom_id res chain seq x y z
N MET A 1 1.20 10.37 14.62
CA MET A 1 1.33 10.31 13.14
C MET A 1 0.39 9.24 12.63
N ALA A 2 -0.11 9.37 11.40
CA ALA A 2 -0.94 8.34 10.78
C ALA A 2 -0.07 7.14 10.39
N ASN A 3 -0.61 5.91 10.45
CA ASN A 3 0.07 4.74 9.92
C ASN A 3 0.00 4.77 8.41
N ARG A 4 1.13 4.56 7.74
CA ARG A 4 1.25 4.76 6.30
C ARG A 4 1.70 3.49 5.61
N SER A 5 1.29 3.36 4.36
CA SER A 5 1.84 2.39 3.43
C SER A 5 2.44 3.13 2.24
N TYR A 6 3.47 2.57 1.63
CA TYR A 6 4.17 3.17 0.51
C TYR A 6 4.39 2.13 -0.59
N ILE A 7 4.24 2.57 -1.83
CA ILE A 7 4.82 1.89 -2.99
C ILE A 7 5.99 2.73 -3.48
N TYR A 8 7.13 2.09 -3.75
CA TYR A 8 8.37 2.78 -4.12
C TYR A 8 9.20 1.97 -5.10
N LEU A 9 10.09 2.65 -5.84
CA LEU A 9 11.16 2.03 -6.60
C LEU A 9 12.46 2.14 -5.80
N LYS A 10 13.23 1.06 -5.73
CA LYS A 10 14.51 1.02 -5.01
C LYS A 10 15.64 0.59 -5.93
N ASN A 11 16.77 1.30 -5.86
CA ASN A 11 17.98 0.99 -6.61
C ASN A 11 19.21 1.31 -5.76
N GLY A 12 19.83 0.27 -5.20
CA GLY A 12 20.85 0.46 -4.16
C GLY A 12 20.28 1.21 -2.95
N ASP A 13 20.88 2.33 -2.61
CA ASP A 13 20.45 3.19 -1.50
C ASP A 13 19.37 4.23 -1.92
N GLU A 14 19.14 4.43 -3.22
CA GLU A 14 18.11 5.35 -3.72
C GLU A 14 16.72 4.69 -3.60
N ALA A 15 15.78 5.36 -2.94
CA ALA A 15 14.37 4.97 -2.92
C ALA A 15 13.48 6.13 -3.36
N ARG A 16 12.57 5.85 -4.29
CA ARG A 16 11.64 6.81 -4.90
C ARG A 16 10.22 6.39 -4.61
N VAL A 17 9.55 7.10 -3.71
CA VAL A 17 8.14 6.86 -3.38
C VAL A 17 7.27 7.24 -4.56
N LEU A 18 6.38 6.33 -4.96
CA LEU A 18 5.45 6.52 -6.06
C LEU A 18 4.06 6.92 -5.57
N ALA A 19 3.60 6.35 -4.47
CA ALA A 19 2.32 6.68 -3.82
C ALA A 19 2.28 6.25 -2.35
N GLU A 20 1.33 6.84 -1.62
CA GLU A 20 1.11 6.62 -0.19
C GLU A 20 -0.34 6.18 0.11
N GLY A 21 -0.52 5.15 0.93
CA GLY A 21 -1.79 4.83 1.57
C GLY A 21 -1.82 5.34 3.02
N ILE A 22 -2.91 5.99 3.43
CA ILE A 22 -3.09 6.48 4.81
C ILE A 22 -4.06 5.55 5.54
N TYR A 23 -3.60 4.91 6.61
CA TYR A 23 -4.33 3.91 7.41
C TYR A 23 -4.85 2.69 6.63
N THR A 24 -4.36 2.47 5.41
CA THR A 24 -4.85 1.40 4.54
C THR A 24 -3.74 0.88 3.64
N ILE A 25 -3.90 -0.35 3.15
CA ILE A 25 -3.16 -0.91 2.03
C ILE A 25 -4.09 -0.84 0.82
N PRO A 26 -3.81 -0.01 -0.19
CA PRO A 26 -4.62 0.03 -1.39
C PRO A 26 -4.69 -1.33 -2.11
N TYR A 27 -5.88 -1.77 -2.47
CA TYR A 27 -6.24 -3.02 -3.12
C TYR A 27 -5.50 -3.28 -4.44
N PHE A 28 -5.27 -2.26 -5.30
CA PHE A 28 -4.47 -2.54 -6.50
C PHE A 28 -3.03 -2.86 -6.16
N TRP A 29 -2.51 -2.42 -5.01
CA TRP A 29 -1.16 -2.81 -4.60
C TRP A 29 -1.09 -4.32 -4.38
N GLN A 30 -2.13 -4.89 -3.78
CA GLN A 30 -2.26 -6.34 -3.57
C GLN A 30 -2.35 -7.12 -4.89
N LEU A 31 -2.81 -6.49 -5.99
CA LEU A 31 -2.76 -7.14 -7.30
C LEU A 31 -1.31 -7.41 -7.70
N PHE A 32 -0.38 -6.50 -7.47
CA PHE A 32 0.99 -6.65 -7.96
C PHE A 32 1.80 -7.73 -7.23
N TRP A 33 1.33 -8.26 -6.11
CA TRP A 33 2.11 -9.20 -5.30
C TRP A 33 1.99 -10.63 -5.82
N GLY A 34 3.08 -11.38 -5.69
CA GLY A 34 3.05 -12.84 -5.73
C GLY A 34 2.99 -13.42 -4.31
N GLU A 35 2.66 -14.71 -4.23
CA GLU A 35 2.58 -15.41 -2.95
C GLU A 35 3.97 -15.57 -2.33
N GLU A 36 5.00 -15.81 -3.15
CA GLU A 36 6.38 -15.97 -2.72
C GLU A 36 6.94 -14.68 -2.12
N GLU A 37 6.77 -13.54 -2.79
CA GLU A 37 7.29 -12.26 -2.31
C GLU A 37 6.57 -11.79 -1.05
N LEU A 38 5.25 -12.02 -0.98
CA LEU A 38 4.48 -11.73 0.24
C LEU A 38 4.91 -12.65 1.40
N GLN A 39 5.11 -13.95 1.16
CA GLN A 39 5.56 -14.88 2.19
C GLN A 39 6.95 -14.52 2.70
N ALA A 40 7.88 -14.14 1.82
CA ALA A 40 9.21 -13.70 2.22
C ALA A 40 9.16 -12.47 3.16
N ALA A 41 8.27 -11.50 2.88
CA ALA A 41 8.06 -10.36 3.75
C ALA A 41 7.44 -10.77 5.10
N ILE A 42 6.44 -11.66 5.08
CA ILE A 42 5.80 -12.20 6.29
C ILE A 42 6.82 -12.88 7.22
N ASP A 43 7.73 -13.68 6.66
CA ASP A 43 8.77 -14.37 7.43
C ASP A 43 9.70 -13.37 8.15
N LEU A 44 10.03 -12.25 7.49
CA LEU A 44 10.79 -11.16 8.11
C LEU A 44 9.99 -10.47 9.22
N TRP A 45 8.70 -10.20 8.99
CA TRP A 45 7.83 -9.56 9.98
C TRP A 45 7.68 -10.43 11.23
N GLN A 46 7.48 -11.73 11.06
CA GLN A 46 7.37 -12.70 12.17
C GLN A 46 8.67 -12.76 12.98
N LYS A 47 9.81 -12.85 12.30
CA LYS A 47 11.13 -12.83 12.96
C LYS A 47 11.34 -11.53 13.74
N ALA A 48 10.90 -10.40 13.21
CA ALA A 48 11.00 -9.13 13.92
C ALA A 48 10.13 -9.13 15.19
N GLU A 49 8.90 -9.64 15.12
CA GLU A 49 8.00 -9.75 16.29
C GLU A 49 8.55 -10.71 17.36
N GLU A 50 9.24 -11.78 16.95
CA GLU A 50 9.95 -12.68 17.87
C GLU A 50 11.11 -11.97 18.57
N LEU A 51 11.95 -11.26 17.80
CA LEU A 51 13.06 -10.49 18.35
C LEU A 51 12.58 -9.40 19.32
N GLU A 52 11.45 -8.74 19.05
CA GLU A 52 10.88 -7.74 19.97
C GLU A 52 10.51 -8.32 21.34
N LYS A 53 10.10 -9.59 21.39
CA LYS A 53 9.77 -10.30 22.64
C LYS A 53 11.03 -10.68 23.44
N GLU A 54 12.13 -10.95 22.74
CA GLU A 54 13.39 -11.39 23.34
C GLU A 54 14.31 -10.22 23.73
N ASP A 55 14.57 -9.31 22.79
CA ASP A 55 15.60 -8.28 22.87
C ASP A 55 15.27 -7.12 21.92
N LYS A 56 14.85 -6.01 22.51
CA LYS A 56 14.44 -4.81 21.76
C LYS A 56 15.57 -4.20 20.95
N GLU A 57 16.81 -4.24 21.44
CA GLU A 57 17.94 -3.63 20.71
C GLU A 57 18.25 -4.44 19.45
N LYS A 58 18.18 -5.78 19.53
CA LYS A 58 18.30 -6.64 18.35
C LYS A 58 17.16 -6.46 17.36
N ALA A 59 15.93 -6.28 17.86
CA ALA A 59 14.79 -6.01 17.01
C ALA A 59 14.99 -4.69 16.24
N GLU A 60 15.44 -3.63 16.92
CA GLU A 60 15.77 -2.35 16.28
C GLU A 60 16.87 -2.47 15.23
N GLU A 61 17.96 -3.20 15.52
CA GLU A 61 19.03 -3.45 14.56
C GLU A 61 18.53 -4.25 13.35
N PHE A 62 17.68 -5.25 13.58
CA PHE A 62 17.05 -6.04 12.53
C PHE A 62 16.19 -5.16 11.62
N TYR A 63 15.35 -4.29 12.18
CA TYR A 63 14.53 -3.34 11.40
C TYR A 63 15.36 -2.39 10.53
N ARG A 64 16.53 -1.97 11.02
CA ARG A 64 17.42 -1.04 10.29
C ARG A 64 18.16 -1.73 9.13
N THR A 65 18.46 -3.00 9.28
CA THR A 65 19.30 -3.73 8.32
C THR A 65 18.50 -4.51 7.28
N GLN A 66 17.27 -4.89 7.60
CA GLN A 66 16.42 -5.68 6.69
C GLN A 66 15.45 -4.81 5.91
N GLU A 67 15.24 -5.16 4.65
CA GLU A 67 14.14 -4.62 3.84
C GLU A 67 12.84 -5.29 4.25
N MET A 68 12.04 -4.59 5.05
CA MET A 68 10.78 -5.12 5.59
C MET A 68 9.62 -4.98 4.60
N GLY A 69 9.86 -4.42 3.42
CA GLY A 69 8.84 -4.29 2.39
C GLY A 69 8.65 -5.58 1.61
N ILE A 70 7.48 -5.73 0.98
CA ILE A 70 7.29 -6.73 -0.07
C ILE A 70 8.09 -6.23 -1.29
N ALA A 71 9.15 -6.95 -1.66
CA ALA A 71 10.02 -6.57 -2.76
C ALA A 71 9.75 -7.44 -3.99
N LEU A 72 9.57 -6.80 -5.15
CA LEU A 72 9.32 -7.43 -6.42
C LEU A 72 10.39 -7.03 -7.45
N SER A 73 10.87 -8.00 -8.22
CA SER A 73 11.61 -7.68 -9.44
C SER A 73 10.68 -7.01 -10.48
N ILE A 74 11.24 -6.20 -11.37
CA ILE A 74 10.46 -5.60 -12.47
C ILE A 74 9.89 -6.69 -13.40
N GLU A 75 10.61 -7.81 -13.57
CA GLU A 75 10.10 -8.95 -14.33
C GLU A 75 8.82 -9.54 -13.69
N ASN A 76 8.83 -9.77 -12.37
CA ASN A 76 7.66 -10.29 -11.66
C ASN A 76 6.51 -9.27 -11.70
N PHE A 77 6.83 -7.97 -11.61
CA PHE A 77 5.84 -6.90 -11.77
C PHE A 77 5.16 -6.98 -13.13
N ASP A 78 5.92 -7.06 -14.22
CA ASP A 78 5.39 -7.15 -15.58
C ASP A 78 4.53 -8.40 -15.81
N GLN A 79 4.94 -9.54 -15.24
CA GLN A 79 4.17 -10.77 -15.29
C GLN A 79 2.85 -10.64 -14.53
N ASN A 80 2.88 -10.08 -13.32
CA ASN A 80 1.70 -9.85 -12.50
C ASN A 80 0.75 -8.85 -13.17
N VAL A 81 1.26 -7.74 -13.72
CA VAL A 81 0.46 -6.76 -14.47
C VAL A 81 -0.38 -7.43 -15.55
N ARG A 82 0.24 -8.28 -16.39
CA ARG A 82 -0.49 -8.96 -17.47
C ARG A 82 -1.59 -9.87 -16.93
N ARG A 83 -1.27 -10.70 -15.93
CA ARG A 83 -2.23 -11.64 -15.30
C ARG A 83 -3.41 -10.89 -14.67
N ASN A 84 -3.12 -9.86 -13.88
CA ASN A 84 -4.12 -9.18 -13.08
C ASN A 84 -4.97 -8.22 -13.90
N ARG A 85 -4.43 -7.69 -15.00
CA ARG A 85 -5.21 -6.97 -15.99
C ARG A 85 -6.33 -7.86 -16.54
N SER A 86 -6.03 -9.11 -16.91
CA SER A 86 -7.05 -10.08 -17.35
C SER A 86 -8.06 -10.44 -16.26
N PHE A 87 -7.63 -10.54 -15.00
CA PHE A 87 -8.52 -10.72 -13.85
C PHE A 87 -9.51 -9.55 -13.71
N LEU A 88 -9.02 -8.31 -13.77
CA LEU A 88 -9.87 -7.12 -13.69
C LEU A 88 -10.81 -6.99 -14.88
N GLU A 89 -10.35 -7.31 -16.09
CA GLU A 89 -11.20 -7.29 -17.28
C GLU A 89 -12.42 -8.22 -17.14
N GLN A 90 -12.27 -9.36 -16.46
CA GLN A 90 -13.36 -10.31 -16.22
C GLN A 90 -14.30 -9.87 -15.09
N HIS A 91 -13.75 -9.36 -13.98
CA HIS A 91 -14.51 -9.21 -12.73
C HIS A 91 -14.80 -7.78 -12.31
N ALA A 92 -14.04 -6.81 -12.83
CA ALA A 92 -14.20 -5.39 -12.53
C ALA A 92 -13.75 -4.51 -13.71
N PRO A 93 -14.36 -4.64 -14.91
CA PRO A 93 -13.92 -3.91 -16.10
C PRO A 93 -13.97 -2.38 -15.94
N GLN A 94 -14.83 -1.87 -15.05
CA GLN A 94 -14.88 -0.45 -14.71
C GLN A 94 -13.61 0.08 -14.03
N ALA A 95 -12.83 -0.80 -13.40
CA ALA A 95 -11.58 -0.46 -12.71
C ALA A 95 -10.36 -0.52 -13.66
N LEU A 96 -10.53 -1.09 -14.86
CA LEU A 96 -9.44 -1.43 -15.77
C LEU A 96 -8.66 -0.21 -16.26
N GLN A 97 -9.36 0.87 -16.63
CA GLN A 97 -8.69 2.08 -17.12
C GLN A 97 -7.83 2.72 -16.03
N LEU A 98 -8.36 2.79 -14.80
CA LEU A 98 -7.63 3.34 -13.66
C LEU A 98 -6.39 2.49 -13.33
N TYR A 99 -6.55 1.16 -13.38
CA TYR A 99 -5.44 0.22 -13.20
C TYR A 99 -4.36 0.40 -14.29
N ASP A 100 -4.75 0.46 -15.56
CA ASP A 100 -3.84 0.64 -16.69
C ASP A 100 -3.06 1.96 -16.60
N ASP A 101 -3.71 3.04 -16.16
CA ASP A 101 -3.05 4.33 -15.95
C ASP A 101 -2.06 4.29 -14.77
N PHE A 102 -2.36 3.52 -13.72
CA PHE A 102 -1.41 3.31 -12.60
C PHE A 102 -0.20 2.49 -12.99
N VAL A 103 -0.41 1.41 -13.73
CA VAL A 103 0.66 0.60 -14.30
C VAL A 103 1.56 1.46 -15.19
N ARG A 104 0.96 2.31 -16.04
CA ARG A 104 1.72 3.25 -16.90
C ARG A 104 2.55 4.22 -16.06
N TYR A 105 1.97 4.78 -15.00
CA TYR A 105 2.68 5.67 -14.08
C TYR A 105 3.86 4.98 -13.40
N ILE A 106 3.68 3.78 -12.83
CA ILE A 106 4.77 3.00 -12.22
C ILE A 106 5.86 2.76 -13.28
N THR A 107 5.47 2.25 -14.44
CA THR A 107 6.40 1.89 -15.54
C THR A 107 7.21 3.08 -16.03
N ALA A 108 6.58 4.25 -16.19
CA ALA A 108 7.26 5.46 -16.63
C ALA A 108 8.34 5.96 -15.66
N ASN A 109 8.29 5.52 -14.39
CA ASN A 109 9.25 5.88 -13.37
C ASN A 109 10.34 4.82 -13.16
N ILE A 110 10.26 3.65 -13.79
CA ILE A 110 11.28 2.59 -13.67
C ILE A 110 12.58 3.01 -14.35
N LYS A 111 13.70 2.82 -13.66
CA LYS A 111 15.07 2.93 -14.13
C LYS A 111 15.73 1.54 -14.13
N GLU A 112 16.83 1.40 -14.86
CA GLU A 112 17.62 0.17 -14.88
C GLU A 112 18.16 -0.17 -13.49
N GLY A 113 17.94 -1.41 -13.04
CA GLY A 113 18.36 -1.89 -11.71
C GLY A 113 17.33 -1.70 -10.61
N ASP A 114 16.17 -1.10 -10.90
CA ASP A 114 15.11 -0.93 -9.91
C ASP A 114 14.49 -2.25 -9.45
N MET A 115 14.04 -2.26 -8.20
CA MET A 115 13.03 -3.17 -7.67
C MET A 115 11.80 -2.38 -7.22
N LEU A 116 10.62 -2.97 -7.35
CA LEU A 116 9.38 -2.40 -6.85
C LEU A 116 9.13 -2.88 -5.43
N GLY A 117 9.05 -1.95 -4.47
CA GLY A 117 8.83 -2.23 -3.06
C GLY A 117 7.48 -1.74 -2.56
N PHE A 118 6.93 -2.46 -1.59
CA PHE A 118 5.73 -2.06 -0.85
C PHE A 118 6.02 -2.10 0.65
N ASP A 119 6.05 -0.94 1.30
CA ASP A 119 6.10 -0.86 2.75
C ASP A 119 4.67 -0.77 3.28
N VAL A 120 4.25 -1.80 4.00
CA VAL A 120 2.88 -1.94 4.53
C VAL A 120 2.88 -2.27 6.01
N LEU A 121 4.05 -2.40 6.63
CA LEU A 121 4.18 -3.00 7.96
C LEU A 121 3.45 -2.17 9.02
N GLU A 122 3.53 -0.84 8.97
CA GLU A 122 2.82 0.02 9.92
C GLU A 122 1.30 -0.18 9.88
N VAL A 123 0.73 -0.48 8.71
CA VAL A 123 -0.71 -0.74 8.55
C VAL A 123 -1.03 -2.15 9.02
N ILE A 124 -0.19 -3.14 8.71
CA ILE A 124 -0.35 -4.53 9.15
C ILE A 124 -0.31 -4.63 10.68
N SER A 125 0.60 -3.90 11.33
CA SER A 125 0.73 -3.87 12.80
C SER A 125 -0.44 -3.19 13.53
N MET A 126 -1.42 -2.64 12.81
CA MET A 126 -2.69 -2.20 13.41
C MET A 126 -3.57 -3.38 13.81
N ASP A 127 -3.43 -4.49 13.10
CA ASP A 127 -4.06 -5.78 13.38
C ASP A 127 -3.03 -6.74 14.02
N GLU A 128 -3.46 -7.91 14.47
CA GLU A 128 -2.52 -8.98 14.87
C GLU A 128 -1.81 -9.51 13.61
N LEU A 129 -0.47 -9.51 13.61
CA LEU A 129 0.35 -9.87 12.45
C LEU A 129 -0.07 -11.19 11.77
N PRO A 130 -0.37 -12.29 12.49
CA PRO A 130 -0.86 -13.51 11.86
C PRO A 130 -2.20 -13.31 11.13
N ILE A 131 -3.15 -12.59 11.75
CA ILE A 131 -4.48 -12.34 11.18
C ILE A 131 -4.35 -11.49 9.90
N ALA A 132 -3.53 -10.44 9.94
CA ALA A 132 -3.32 -9.59 8.79
C ALA A 132 -2.61 -10.34 7.65
N SER A 133 -1.57 -11.11 7.97
CA SER A 133 -0.81 -11.92 7.00
C SER A 133 -1.70 -12.95 6.30
N ASP A 134 -2.54 -13.66 7.04
CA ASP A 134 -3.47 -14.65 6.50
C ASP A 134 -4.46 -14.03 5.50
N LYS A 135 -5.00 -12.83 5.81
CA LYS A 135 -5.89 -12.10 4.90
C LYS A 135 -5.17 -11.70 3.61
N LEU A 136 -3.95 -11.19 3.69
CA LEU A 136 -3.18 -10.78 2.51
C LEU A 136 -2.85 -11.98 1.62
N LEU A 137 -2.40 -13.10 2.22
CA LEU A 137 -2.14 -14.34 1.48
C LEU A 137 -3.40 -14.89 0.83
N LYS A 138 -4.54 -14.87 1.55
CA LYS A 138 -5.83 -15.26 1.00
C LYS A 138 -6.20 -14.41 -0.23
N ASN A 139 -6.03 -13.09 -0.15
CA ASN A 139 -6.33 -12.19 -1.27
C ASN A 139 -5.42 -12.45 -2.48
N VAL A 140 -4.11 -12.59 -2.27
CA VAL A 140 -3.15 -12.88 -3.35
C VAL A 140 -3.52 -14.20 -4.03
N ARG A 141 -3.80 -15.26 -3.27
CA ARG A 141 -4.25 -16.55 -3.81
C ARG A 141 -5.56 -16.43 -4.59
N ALA A 142 -6.53 -15.68 -4.06
CA ALA A 142 -7.81 -15.46 -4.73
C ALA A 142 -7.64 -14.77 -6.10
N ILE A 143 -6.74 -13.78 -6.20
CA ILE A 143 -6.41 -13.11 -7.47
C ILE A 143 -5.75 -14.10 -8.44
N GLN A 144 -4.73 -14.83 -7.98
CA GLN A 144 -3.97 -15.78 -8.80
C GLN A 144 -4.82 -16.95 -9.31
N GLN A 145 -5.80 -17.39 -8.53
CA GLN A 145 -6.72 -18.48 -8.85
C GLN A 145 -8.00 -18.00 -9.56
N ASN A 146 -8.09 -16.70 -9.88
CA ASN A 146 -9.23 -16.07 -10.53
C ASN A 146 -10.57 -16.28 -9.76
N GLN A 147 -10.53 -16.17 -8.43
CA GLN A 147 -11.68 -16.35 -7.53
C GLN A 147 -12.04 -15.03 -6.82
N PRO A 148 -12.71 -14.07 -7.49
CA PRO A 148 -13.01 -12.75 -6.89
C PRO A 148 -13.91 -12.83 -5.66
N LYS A 149 -14.72 -13.88 -5.52
CA LYS A 149 -15.62 -14.11 -4.38
C LYS A 149 -14.88 -14.39 -3.06
N ASP A 150 -13.61 -14.79 -3.15
CA ASP A 150 -12.79 -15.14 -1.99
C ASP A 150 -11.98 -13.94 -1.48
N LEU A 151 -12.05 -12.79 -2.15
CA LEU A 151 -11.42 -11.55 -1.71
C LEU A 151 -12.08 -11.02 -0.43
N ASP A 152 -11.27 -10.48 0.47
CA ASP A 152 -11.73 -9.75 1.66
C ASP A 152 -12.07 -8.28 1.37
N PHE A 153 -12.05 -7.89 0.09
CA PHE A 153 -12.41 -6.56 -0.37
C PHE A 153 -13.20 -6.58 -1.67
N SER A 154 -13.91 -5.48 -1.94
CA SER A 154 -14.68 -5.31 -3.16
C SER A 154 -13.85 -4.63 -4.26
N LEU A 155 -13.77 -5.27 -5.43
CA LEU A 155 -13.21 -4.68 -6.64
C LEU A 155 -14.10 -3.60 -7.27
N THR A 156 -15.33 -3.47 -6.78
CA THR A 156 -16.34 -2.54 -7.29
C THR A 156 -16.71 -1.48 -6.26
N ASP A 157 -15.83 -1.26 -5.26
CA ASP A 157 -16.05 -0.25 -4.24
C ASP A 157 -16.05 1.16 -4.85
N LYS A 158 -16.69 2.10 -4.17
CA LYS A 158 -16.94 3.46 -4.65
C LYS A 158 -15.77 4.42 -4.42
N ASP A 159 -14.78 4.05 -3.60
CA ASP A 159 -13.56 4.84 -3.37
C ASP A 159 -12.34 4.18 -4.04
N LEU A 160 -12.37 4.04 -5.37
CA LEU A 160 -11.28 3.39 -6.10
C LEU A 160 -9.94 4.12 -5.97
N LEU A 161 -9.88 5.42 -5.66
CA LEU A 161 -8.58 6.08 -5.46
C LEU A 161 -7.92 5.71 -4.13
N GLY A 162 -8.63 5.96 -3.03
CA GLY A 162 -8.11 5.68 -1.69
C GLY A 162 -7.94 4.18 -1.47
N LEU A 163 -8.87 3.39 -2.01
CA LEU A 163 -8.83 1.94 -1.90
C LEU A 163 -7.94 1.29 -2.93
N ALA A 164 -7.58 1.90 -4.06
CA ALA A 164 -6.81 1.17 -5.08
C ALA A 164 -5.40 1.72 -5.32
N MET A 165 -5.18 3.03 -5.27
CA MET A 165 -3.92 3.61 -5.75
C MET A 165 -3.12 4.34 -4.68
N GLY A 166 -3.78 4.77 -3.60
CA GLY A 166 -3.18 5.70 -2.65
C GLY A 166 -3.14 7.13 -3.21
N PHE A 167 -2.58 8.04 -2.43
CA PHE A 167 -2.32 9.41 -2.85
C PHE A 167 -0.87 9.47 -3.37
N PRO A 168 -0.65 9.80 -4.65
CA PRO A 168 0.68 10.24 -5.06
C PRO A 168 1.05 11.41 -4.16
N ASP A 169 2.25 11.36 -3.59
CA ASP A 169 2.67 12.29 -2.54
C ASP A 169 2.50 13.74 -3.01
N TYR A 170 1.58 14.46 -2.36
CA TYR A 170 1.32 15.87 -2.63
C TYR A 170 2.59 16.73 -2.43
N TYR A 171 3.59 16.23 -1.69
CA TYR A 171 4.88 16.89 -1.48
C TYR A 171 5.92 16.55 -2.57
N ALA A 172 5.63 15.61 -3.46
CA ALA A 172 6.48 15.22 -4.58
C ALA A 172 5.94 15.69 -5.95
N LEU A 173 4.96 16.61 -5.97
CA LEU A 173 4.36 17.15 -7.21
C LEU A 173 5.40 17.61 -8.23
N ASP A 174 6.48 18.25 -7.77
CA ASP A 174 7.59 18.73 -8.63
C ASP A 174 8.54 17.61 -9.08
N MET A 175 8.42 16.41 -8.50
CA MET A 175 9.18 15.20 -8.84
C MET A 175 8.39 14.21 -9.70
N LEU A 176 7.07 14.41 -9.84
CA LEU A 176 6.23 13.58 -10.71
C LEU A 176 6.55 13.89 -12.18
N SER A 177 6.58 12.85 -13.02
CA SER A 177 6.72 13.03 -14.47
C SER A 177 5.62 13.96 -15.02
N GLU A 178 5.88 14.66 -16.12
CA GLU A 178 4.83 15.44 -16.81
C GLU A 178 3.61 14.57 -17.16
N ASP A 179 3.84 13.29 -17.51
CA ASP A 179 2.79 12.29 -17.77
C ASP A 179 2.39 11.47 -16.52
N ASN A 180 2.35 12.10 -15.35
CA ASN A 180 1.94 11.40 -14.13
C ASN A 180 0.45 11.08 -14.09
N ILE A 181 0.07 10.24 -13.11
CA ILE A 181 -1.29 9.75 -12.97
C ILE A 181 -2.34 10.84 -12.71
N LEU A 182 -1.96 12.03 -12.23
CA LEU A 182 -2.89 13.13 -12.02
C LEU A 182 -3.50 13.61 -13.34
N ASN A 183 -2.85 13.38 -14.48
CA ASN A 183 -3.40 13.72 -15.79
C ASN A 183 -4.37 12.67 -16.33
N SER A 184 -4.53 11.52 -15.66
CA SER A 184 -5.52 10.51 -16.06
C SER A 184 -6.94 11.03 -15.87
N VAL A 185 -7.75 10.95 -16.92
CA VAL A 185 -9.19 11.24 -16.86
C VAL A 185 -9.88 10.31 -15.85
N ALA A 186 -9.53 9.02 -15.85
CA ALA A 186 -10.08 8.05 -14.91
C ALA A 186 -9.71 8.40 -13.47
N TYR A 187 -8.47 8.81 -13.23
CA TYR A 187 -8.02 9.30 -11.91
C TYR A 187 -8.84 10.51 -11.46
N GLN A 188 -8.94 11.53 -12.33
CA GLN A 188 -9.65 12.76 -12.03
C GLN A 188 -11.14 12.54 -11.78
N ASP A 189 -11.77 11.62 -12.49
CA ASP A 189 -13.18 11.29 -12.29
C ASP A 189 -13.42 10.58 -10.95
N GLU A 190 -12.54 9.65 -10.56
CA GLU A 190 -12.60 9.05 -9.23
C GLU A 190 -12.28 10.07 -8.10
N LEU A 191 -11.38 11.02 -8.37
CA LEU A 191 -11.04 12.10 -7.42
C LEU A 191 -12.27 12.96 -7.13
N LYS A 192 -12.98 13.39 -8.18
CA LYS A 192 -14.24 14.13 -8.06
C LYS A 192 -15.32 13.34 -7.32
N LYS A 193 -15.44 12.01 -7.55
CA LYS A 193 -16.40 11.16 -6.82
C LYS A 193 -16.14 11.20 -5.31
N ARG A 194 -14.87 11.11 -4.90
CA ARG A 194 -14.48 11.19 -3.49
C ARG A 194 -14.73 12.56 -2.88
N GLU A 195 -14.41 13.65 -3.57
CA GLU A 195 -14.70 15.01 -3.11
C GLU A 195 -16.19 15.22 -2.86
N ASN A 196 -17.04 14.72 -3.77
CA ASN A 196 -18.49 14.74 -3.63
C ASN A 196 -19.00 13.87 -2.46
N GLN A 197 -18.34 12.75 -2.16
CA GLN A 197 -18.68 11.92 -1.00
C GLN A 197 -18.27 12.60 0.31
N LYS A 198 -17.09 13.22 0.36
CA LYS A 198 -16.59 13.94 1.54
C LYS A 198 -17.43 15.17 1.84
N SER A 199 -17.87 15.92 0.82
CA SER A 199 -18.78 17.05 1.01
C SER A 199 -20.14 16.59 1.53
N LYS A 200 -20.64 15.44 1.05
CA LYS A 200 -21.88 14.82 1.56
C LYS A 200 -21.75 14.28 2.99
N GLN A 201 -20.62 13.66 3.34
CA GLN A 201 -20.35 13.24 4.72
C GLN A 201 -20.22 14.44 5.66
N LEU A 202 -19.59 15.54 5.23
CA LEU A 202 -19.49 16.76 6.04
C LEU A 202 -20.86 17.39 6.30
N SER A 203 -21.79 17.34 5.34
CA SER A 203 -23.18 17.76 5.57
C SER A 203 -23.92 16.84 6.55
N ASP A 204 -23.70 15.52 6.47
CA ASP A 204 -24.37 14.54 7.35
C ASP A 204 -23.79 14.57 8.80
N VAL A 205 -22.49 14.80 8.98
CA VAL A 205 -21.84 14.91 10.31
C VAL A 205 -22.30 16.15 11.08
N THR A 206 -22.63 17.23 10.37
CA THR A 206 -23.22 18.43 11.00
C THR A 206 -24.58 18.11 11.65
N GLU A 207 -25.22 17.00 11.29
CA GLU A 207 -26.48 16.51 11.84
C GLU A 207 -26.29 15.42 12.92
N SER A 208 -25.13 14.73 12.99
CA SER A 208 -24.95 13.51 13.80
C SER A 208 -23.98 13.59 14.99
N ASP A 209 -23.29 14.71 15.25
CA ASP A 209 -22.32 14.86 16.35
C ASP A 209 -22.96 14.97 17.75
N SER A 210 -23.71 13.92 18.13
CA SER A 210 -24.06 13.63 19.53
C SER A 210 -23.89 12.14 19.84
N LYS A 211 -22.64 11.66 19.95
CA LYS A 211 -22.17 10.74 21.03
C LYS A 211 -20.78 10.15 20.77
N ASP A 212 -19.96 10.27 21.81
CA ASP A 212 -18.62 9.71 22.06
C ASP A 212 -18.40 8.23 21.67
N ASN A 213 -17.15 7.89 21.30
CA ASN A 213 -16.37 6.94 22.10
C ASN A 213 -14.85 6.92 21.81
N LYS A 214 -14.06 6.88 22.89
CA LYS A 214 -12.59 6.91 22.95
C LYS A 214 -12.00 5.48 22.92
N ARG A 215 -11.16 5.14 21.94
CA ARG A 215 -10.36 3.88 21.91
C ARG A 215 -8.96 4.12 22.51
N ARG A 216 -8.54 3.25 23.44
CA ARG A 216 -7.21 3.25 24.08
C ARG A 216 -6.16 2.67 23.12
N ILE A 217 -5.01 3.33 23.01
CA ILE A 217 -3.86 2.94 22.16
C ILE A 217 -2.81 2.22 23.02
N HIS A 218 -2.31 1.07 22.55
CA HIS A 218 -1.32 0.22 23.25
C HIS A 218 0.11 0.80 23.18
N PRO A 219 0.98 0.61 24.18
CA PRO A 219 2.33 1.20 24.21
C PRO A 219 3.34 0.67 23.15
N ALA A 220 3.14 -0.53 22.58
CA ALA A 220 3.99 -1.05 21.49
C ALA A 220 3.86 -0.23 20.19
N PHE A 221 2.67 0.33 19.96
CA PHE A 221 2.35 1.23 18.85
C PHE A 221 3.25 2.47 18.80
N TRP A 222 3.65 3.00 19.96
CA TRP A 222 4.45 4.23 20.03
C TRP A 222 5.91 4.03 19.63
N ILE A 223 6.43 2.81 19.72
CA ILE A 223 7.84 2.51 19.43
C ILE A 223 8.00 2.26 17.92
N LEU A 224 7.13 1.45 17.31
CA LEU A 224 7.11 1.24 15.85
C LEU A 224 6.83 2.53 15.08
N LEU A 225 5.94 3.39 15.59
CA LEU A 225 5.68 4.72 15.02
C LEU A 225 6.95 5.59 14.97
N VAL A 226 7.75 5.60 16.04
CA VAL A 226 8.98 6.40 16.10
C VAL A 226 10.04 5.83 15.14
N LEU A 227 10.12 4.50 15.01
CA LEU A 227 11.06 3.84 14.11
C LEU A 227 10.70 4.01 12.63
N GLY A 228 9.41 3.95 12.28
CA GLY A 228 8.91 4.23 10.93
C GLY A 228 9.23 5.67 10.49
N ILE A 229 9.02 6.65 11.38
CA ILE A 229 9.40 8.06 11.14
C ILE A 229 10.90 8.19 10.89
N MET A 230 11.74 7.55 11.72
CA MET A 230 13.20 7.60 11.55
C MET A 230 13.65 6.94 10.24
N ARG A 231 12.97 5.89 9.80
CA ARG A 231 13.27 5.18 8.53
C ARG A 231 12.87 6.00 7.31
N ILE A 232 11.71 6.65 7.35
CA ILE A 232 11.25 7.58 6.29
C ILE A 232 12.16 8.80 6.21
N LEU A 233 12.55 9.38 7.35
CA LEU A 233 13.49 10.49 7.39
C LEU A 233 14.87 10.06 6.85
N TYR A 234 15.31 8.83 7.10
CA TYR A 234 16.54 8.33 6.50
C TYR A 234 16.43 8.18 4.97
N ILE A 235 15.33 7.63 4.46
CA ILE A 235 15.08 7.49 3.02
C ILE A 235 15.01 8.85 2.30
N LEU A 236 14.49 9.88 2.96
CA LEU A 236 14.31 11.21 2.37
C LEU A 236 15.55 12.12 2.52
N PHE A 237 16.46 11.83 3.44
CA PHE A 237 17.61 12.70 3.78
C PHE A 237 18.99 12.00 3.70
N SER A 238 19.06 10.77 3.19
CA SER A 238 20.30 10.05 2.84
C SER A 238 20.50 10.00 1.33
#